data_AF-A0AAN4ZRI7-F1
#
_entry.id   AF-A0AAN4ZRI7-F1
#
_cell.length_a   1.000
_cell.length_b   1.000
_cell.length_c   1.000
_cell.angle_alpha   90.00
_cell.angle_beta   90.00
_cell.angle_gamma   90.00
#
_symmetry.space_group_name_H-M   'P 1'
#
loop_
_entity.id
_entity.type
_entity.pdbx_description
1 polymer ?
#
loop_
_entity_poly.entity_id
_entity_poly.type
_entity_poly.pdbx_seq_one_letter_code
_entity_poly.pdbx_strand_id
1 'polypeptide(L)'
;YCSRSVAGWEMHLRRTHSTTPTLAGCLLRCECGHESHSSYHAIECEISNITVVRNEDEPIRRVADNVAVRTIIQNTNSQCIYPRCEKYPRTPLGYLTHLSRHHKTTLYEKGLFFECSRGCIIDTHIDISNHEKKCDGRNYTLHRMDENGVEEGVL
;
A
#
# COMPACT_ATOMS: atom_id res chain seq x y z
N TYR A 1 29.27 -2.63 2.71
CA TYR A 1 28.95 -1.21 2.96
C TYR A 1 29.10 -0.95 4.45
N CYS A 2 29.83 0.09 4.85
CA CYS A 2 30.06 0.41 6.26
C CYS A 2 29.46 1.80 6.54
N SER A 3 28.20 1.84 6.95
CA SER A 3 27.60 3.07 7.47
C SER A 3 27.92 3.20 8.95
N ARG A 4 28.17 4.43 9.41
CA ARG A 4 28.31 4.75 10.84
C ARG A 4 26.97 5.02 11.53
N SER A 5 25.85 5.01 10.81
CA SER A 5 24.52 5.25 11.38
C SER A 5 23.45 4.33 10.80
N VAL A 6 22.41 4.07 11.60
CA VAL A 6 21.23 3.29 11.19
C VAL A 6 20.53 3.96 10.01
N ALA A 7 20.34 5.27 10.07
CA ALA A 7 19.71 6.04 8.99
C ALA A 7 20.51 5.93 7.67
N GLY A 8 21.85 5.95 7.73
CA GLY A 8 22.71 5.74 6.56
C GLY A 8 22.56 4.34 5.97
N TRP A 9 22.44 3.33 6.83
CA TRP A 9 22.19 1.95 6.41
C TRP A 9 20.80 1.77 5.78
N GLU A 10 19.73 2.32 6.38
CA GLU A 10 18.40 2.29 5.77
C GLU A 10 18.36 2.99 4.41
N MET A 11 19.00 4.16 4.31
CA MET A 11 19.09 4.89 3.05
C MET A 11 19.86 4.09 1.98
N HIS A 12 20.93 3.39 2.37
CA HIS A 12 21.66 2.49 1.47
C HIS A 12 20.79 1.33 0.98
N LEU A 13 20.04 0.68 1.88
CA LEU A 13 19.09 -0.37 1.48
C LEU A 13 18.10 0.14 0.44
N ARG A 14 17.53 1.34 0.65
CA ARG A 14 16.55 1.93 -0.28
C ARG A 14 17.20 2.30 -1.62
N ARG A 15 18.35 2.98 -1.62
CA ARG A 15 18.97 3.52 -2.84
C ARG A 15 19.72 2.48 -3.65
N THR A 16 20.47 1.60 -2.99
CA THR A 16 21.34 0.63 -3.66
C THR A 16 20.63 -0.68 -3.95
N HIS A 17 19.79 -1.13 -3.02
CA HIS A 17 19.15 -2.44 -3.14
C HIS A 17 17.68 -2.37 -3.50
N SER A 18 17.08 -1.16 -3.48
CA SER A 18 15.62 -1.02 -3.55
C SER A 18 15.00 -2.00 -2.54
N THR A 19 15.33 -1.86 -1.26
CA THR A 19 14.72 -2.65 -0.19
C THR A 19 14.57 -1.85 1.09
N THR A 20 13.82 -2.38 2.05
CA THR A 20 13.67 -1.84 3.40
C THR A 20 14.14 -2.89 4.41
N PRO A 21 14.42 -2.52 5.67
CA PRO A 21 14.79 -3.49 6.71
C PRO A 21 13.79 -4.66 6.78
N THR A 22 12.49 -4.35 6.88
CA THR A 22 11.41 -5.35 6.89
C THR A 22 11.45 -6.30 5.70
N LEU A 23 11.56 -5.76 4.48
CA LEU A 23 11.59 -6.60 3.27
C LEU A 23 12.85 -7.47 3.23
N ALA A 24 13.97 -6.97 3.74
CA ALA A 24 15.22 -7.71 3.84
C ALA A 24 15.22 -8.78 4.96
N GLY A 25 14.12 -8.95 5.70
CA GLY A 25 14.06 -9.83 6.87
C GLY A 25 14.97 -9.36 8.00
N CYS A 26 15.11 -8.03 8.14
CA CYS A 26 15.97 -7.40 9.14
C CYS A 26 15.14 -6.54 10.10
N LEU A 27 15.51 -6.60 11.37
CA LEU A 27 14.99 -5.80 12.47
C LEU A 27 16.11 -4.95 13.08
N LEU A 28 15.74 -3.82 13.65
CA LEU A 28 16.60 -2.97 14.46
C LEU A 28 16.33 -3.30 15.92
N ARG A 29 17.29 -3.92 16.61
CA ARG A 29 17.21 -4.22 18.04
C ARG A 29 18.05 -3.22 18.82
N CYS A 30 17.38 -2.47 19.69
CA CYS A 30 18.01 -1.57 20.64
C CYS A 30 18.56 -2.35 21.84
N GLU A 31 19.62 -1.86 22.48
CA GLU A 31 20.14 -2.40 23.74
C GLU A 31 19.10 -2.39 24.87
N CYS A 32 18.08 -1.54 24.80
CA CYS A 32 16.95 -1.55 25.74
C CYS A 32 16.03 -2.77 25.57
N GLY A 33 16.26 -3.62 24.56
CA GLY A 33 15.45 -4.78 24.22
C GLY A 33 14.32 -4.51 23.23
N HIS A 34 14.09 -3.25 22.84
CA HIS A 34 13.05 -2.90 21.88
C HIS A 34 13.45 -3.25 20.45
N GLU A 35 12.53 -3.86 19.70
CA GLU A 35 12.69 -4.21 18.30
C GLU A 35 11.80 -3.31 17.43
N SER A 36 12.39 -2.76 16.37
CA SER A 36 11.71 -1.84 15.46
C SER A 36 12.11 -2.10 14.01
N HIS A 37 11.23 -1.75 13.08
CA HIS A 37 11.50 -1.74 11.65
C HIS A 37 12.03 -0.40 11.13
N SER A 38 12.15 0.60 12.01
CA SER A 38 12.58 1.95 11.67
C SER A 38 13.54 2.50 12.71
N SER A 39 14.40 3.42 12.28
CA SER A 39 15.29 4.16 13.17
C SER A 39 14.58 5.14 14.11
N TYR A 40 13.24 5.21 14.11
CA TYR A 40 12.50 6.17 14.93
C TYR A 40 12.75 5.98 16.43
N HIS A 41 12.82 4.73 16.88
CA HIS A 41 13.15 4.41 18.28
C HIS A 41 14.52 4.99 18.71
N ALA A 42 15.47 5.17 17.79
CA ALA A 42 16.76 5.78 18.07
C ALA A 42 16.65 7.24 18.51
N ILE A 43 15.56 7.92 18.14
CA ILE A 43 15.30 9.33 18.47
C ILE A 43 14.72 9.44 19.87
N GLU A 44 13.93 8.45 20.29
CA GLU A 44 13.21 8.46 21.57
C GLU A 44 14.00 7.80 22.71
N CYS A 45 14.94 6.90 22.40
CA CYS A 45 15.69 6.13 23.39
C CYS A 45 17.03 6.79 23.72
N GLU A 46 17.28 7.06 25.01
CA GLU A 46 18.54 7.70 25.47
C GLU A 46 19.79 6.80 25.30
N ILE A 47 19.62 5.48 25.28
CA ILE A 47 20.69 4.48 25.19
C ILE A 47 20.80 3.82 23.80
N SER A 48 20.47 4.56 22.74
CA SER A 48 20.17 4.05 21.39
C SER A 48 21.34 3.41 20.61
N ASN A 49 22.04 2.45 21.19
CA ASN A 49 22.90 1.52 20.47
C ASN A 49 21.98 0.51 19.78
N ILE A 50 21.91 0.61 18.47
CA ILE A 50 21.04 -0.22 17.64
C ILE A 50 21.89 -1.22 16.87
N THR A 51 21.50 -2.48 16.97
CA THR A 51 22.05 -3.58 16.20
C THR A 51 21.06 -4.03 15.14
N VAL A 52 21.56 -4.39 13.95
CA VAL A 52 20.73 -5.00 12.91
C VAL A 52 20.72 -6.50 13.16
N VAL A 53 19.52 -7.05 13.39
CA VAL A 53 19.30 -8.47 13.62
C VAL A 53 18.56 -9.03 12.41
N ARG A 54 18.94 -10.22 11.95
CA ARG A 54 18.16 -10.96 10.95
C ARG A 54 17.03 -11.69 11.66
N ASN A 55 15.82 -11.57 11.12
CA ASN A 55 14.69 -12.39 11.49
C ASN A 55 14.87 -13.75 10.80
N GLU A 56 15.29 -14.78 11.54
CA GLU A 56 15.59 -16.11 10.97
C GLU A 56 14.33 -16.79 10.39
N ASP A 57 13.15 -16.37 10.84
CA ASP A 57 11.86 -16.93 10.43
C ASP A 57 11.30 -16.30 9.13
N GLU A 58 11.88 -15.19 8.64
CA GLU A 58 11.34 -14.50 7.46
C GLU A 58 12.25 -14.63 6.22
N PRO A 59 11.71 -15.07 5.06
CA PRO A 59 12.48 -15.13 3.83
C PRO A 59 12.84 -13.71 3.35
N ILE A 60 14.10 -13.52 2.92
CA ILE A 60 14.59 -12.24 2.38
C ILE A 60 13.81 -11.91 1.09
N ARG A 61 13.13 -10.76 1.06
CA ARG A 61 12.40 -10.23 -0.10
C ARG A 61 13.07 -8.96 -0.62
N ARG A 62 13.23 -8.82 -1.93
CA ARG A 62 13.62 -7.55 -2.58
C ARG A 62 12.38 -6.73 -2.90
N VAL A 63 12.46 -5.40 -3.03
CA VAL A 63 11.34 -4.63 -3.61
C VAL A 63 11.07 -5.05 -5.05
N ALA A 64 12.09 -5.57 -5.74
CA ALA A 64 11.91 -6.22 -7.04
C ALA A 64 11.15 -7.56 -6.96
N ASP A 65 11.18 -8.28 -5.84
CA ASP A 65 10.38 -9.50 -5.66
C ASP A 65 8.90 -9.16 -5.35
N ASN A 66 8.64 -7.93 -4.88
CA ASN A 66 7.31 -7.32 -4.98
C ASN A 66 6.93 -6.95 -6.42
N VAL A 67 7.72 -7.27 -7.45
CA VAL A 67 7.25 -7.24 -8.86
C VAL A 67 6.50 -8.51 -9.21
N ALA A 68 6.80 -9.65 -8.57
CA ALA A 68 5.95 -10.84 -8.65
C ALA A 68 4.71 -10.72 -7.75
N VAL A 69 4.80 -9.94 -6.65
CA VAL A 69 3.64 -9.48 -5.85
C VAL A 69 3.15 -8.08 -6.29
N ARG A 70 3.52 -7.63 -7.50
CA ARG A 70 2.78 -6.61 -8.26
C ARG A 70 1.72 -7.26 -9.15
N THR A 71 1.68 -8.59 -9.16
CA THR A 71 0.72 -9.40 -9.91
C THR A 71 -0.38 -9.91 -8.99
N ILE A 72 -0.88 -9.05 -8.10
CA ILE A 72 -2.33 -8.90 -7.87
C ILE A 72 -2.63 -7.40 -7.81
N ILE A 73 -2.14 -6.67 -8.82
CA ILE A 73 -2.88 -5.55 -9.41
C ILE A 73 -3.76 -6.17 -10.50
N GLN A 74 -4.69 -7.04 -10.11
CA GLN A 74 -5.97 -7.13 -10.77
C GLN A 74 -6.81 -6.18 -9.91
N ASN A 75 -7.14 -4.94 -10.26
CA ASN A 75 -7.66 -4.53 -11.54
C ASN A 75 -7.96 -3.01 -11.58
N THR A 76 -6.96 -2.12 -11.58
CA THR A 76 -7.18 -0.69 -11.94
C THR A 76 -6.63 -0.35 -13.33
N ASN A 77 -6.38 -1.38 -14.15
CA ASN A 77 -6.51 -1.26 -15.61
C ASN A 77 -7.98 -1.27 -16.04
N SER A 78 -8.92 -1.21 -15.10
CA SER A 78 -10.31 -0.94 -15.36
C SER A 78 -10.40 0.37 -16.14
N GLN A 79 -10.63 0.23 -17.45
CA GLN A 79 -11.19 1.29 -18.25
C GLN A 79 -12.36 1.88 -17.49
N CYS A 80 -12.54 3.21 -17.58
CA CYS A 80 -13.75 3.82 -17.04
C CYS A 80 -14.99 3.02 -17.50
N ILE A 81 -15.92 2.76 -16.57
CA ILE A 81 -17.17 2.00 -16.79
C ILE A 81 -18.04 2.53 -17.95
N TYR A 82 -17.78 3.73 -18.45
CA TYR A 82 -18.48 4.31 -19.59
C TYR A 82 -17.87 3.79 -20.90
N PRO A 83 -18.65 3.16 -21.79
CA PRO A 83 -18.13 2.42 -22.95
C PRO A 83 -17.42 3.30 -24.00
N ARG A 84 -17.63 4.62 -23.97
CA ARG A 84 -16.96 5.59 -24.86
C ARG A 84 -15.82 6.34 -24.19
N CYS A 85 -15.47 5.99 -22.96
CA CYS A 85 -14.39 6.61 -22.23
C CYS A 85 -13.12 5.77 -22.31
N GLU A 86 -12.10 6.29 -22.97
CA GLU A 86 -10.80 5.61 -23.14
C GLU A 86 -9.80 5.95 -22.01
N LYS A 87 -10.29 6.49 -20.89
CA LYS A 87 -9.44 6.81 -19.73
C LYS A 87 -9.24 5.57 -18.87
N TYR A 88 -8.01 5.43 -18.38
CA TYR A 88 -7.55 4.37 -17.49
C TYR A 88 -6.99 5.00 -16.20
N PRO A 89 -7.84 5.40 -15.25
CA PRO A 89 -7.38 5.96 -14.00
C PRO A 89 -6.59 4.93 -13.20
N ARG A 90 -5.34 5.23 -12.86
CA ARG A 90 -4.42 4.26 -12.22
C ARG A 90 -4.61 4.12 -10.71
N THR A 91 -5.37 5.02 -10.10
CA THR A 91 -5.62 5.03 -8.66
C THR A 91 -7.12 5.17 -8.42
N PRO A 92 -7.66 4.62 -7.32
CA PRO A 92 -9.08 4.75 -7.03
C PRO A 92 -9.51 6.21 -6.81
N LEU A 93 -8.65 7.04 -6.23
CA LEU A 93 -8.88 8.49 -6.12
C LEU A 93 -8.94 9.15 -7.51
N GLY A 94 -8.05 8.76 -8.41
CA GLY A 94 -8.06 9.19 -9.80
C GLY A 94 -9.33 8.74 -10.53
N TYR A 95 -9.82 7.53 -10.24
CA TYR A 95 -11.06 6.98 -10.79
C TYR A 95 -12.29 7.76 -10.35
N LEU A 96 -12.42 8.01 -9.04
CA LEU A 96 -13.47 8.85 -8.46
C LEU A 96 -13.47 10.27 -9.03
N THR A 97 -12.28 10.89 -9.08
CA THR A 97 -12.10 12.23 -9.66
C THR A 97 -12.50 12.25 -11.13
N HIS A 98 -12.14 11.21 -11.89
CA HIS A 98 -12.48 11.08 -13.30
C HIS A 98 -13.99 10.98 -13.51
N LEU A 99 -14.68 10.09 -12.78
CA LEU A 99 -16.13 9.96 -12.84
C LEU A 99 -16.85 11.27 -12.53
N SER A 100 -16.46 11.94 -11.44
CA SER A 100 -17.06 13.21 -11.05
C SER A 100 -16.86 14.31 -12.10
N ARG A 101 -15.63 14.47 -12.62
CA ARG A 101 -15.31 15.57 -13.54
C ARG A 101 -15.87 15.36 -14.95
N HIS A 102 -15.73 14.15 -15.48
CA HIS A 102 -16.02 13.84 -16.89
C HIS A 102 -17.38 13.20 -17.12
N HIS A 103 -17.92 12.49 -16.14
CA HIS A 103 -19.19 11.77 -16.27
C HIS A 103 -20.30 12.30 -15.36
N LYS A 104 -19.99 13.30 -14.51
CA LYS A 104 -20.92 13.91 -13.56
C LYS A 104 -21.66 12.86 -12.73
N THR A 105 -20.94 11.81 -12.32
CA THR A 105 -21.50 10.69 -11.56
C THR A 105 -20.55 10.24 -10.45
N THR A 106 -21.05 9.38 -9.56
CA THR A 106 -20.32 8.73 -8.47
C THR A 106 -20.33 7.21 -8.62
N LEU A 107 -19.59 6.49 -7.78
CA LEU A 107 -19.65 5.02 -7.74
C LEU A 107 -21.00 4.53 -7.22
N TYR A 108 -21.51 5.15 -6.14
CA TYR A 108 -22.78 4.81 -5.53
C TYR A 108 -23.95 4.87 -6.53
N GLU A 109 -24.03 5.93 -7.33
CA GLU A 109 -25.05 6.07 -8.40
C GLU A 109 -24.97 4.99 -9.49
N LYS A 110 -23.83 4.28 -9.56
CA LYS A 110 -23.60 3.17 -10.48
C LYS A 110 -23.72 1.81 -9.80
N GLY A 111 -24.08 1.78 -8.52
CA GLY A 111 -24.07 0.58 -7.71
C GLY A 111 -22.67 -0.04 -7.69
N LEU A 112 -21.63 0.77 -7.54
CA LEU A 112 -20.25 0.31 -7.46
C LEU A 112 -19.61 0.77 -6.14
N PHE A 113 -18.58 0.07 -5.70
CA PHE A 113 -17.74 0.48 -4.57
C PHE A 113 -16.32 -0.09 -4.72
N PHE A 114 -15.34 0.54 -4.08
CA PHE A 114 -14.03 -0.04 -3.90
C PHE A 114 -13.97 -0.83 -2.60
N GLU A 115 -13.36 -2.01 -2.62
CA GLU A 115 -13.00 -2.77 -1.43
C GLU A 115 -11.47 -2.79 -1.34
N CYS A 116 -10.91 -2.38 -0.20
CA CYS A 116 -9.48 -2.51 0.02
C CYS A 116 -9.11 -3.93 0.49
N SER A 117 -7.84 -4.31 0.39
CA SER A 117 -7.38 -5.65 0.83
C SER A 117 -7.57 -5.96 2.33
N ARG A 118 -8.07 -5.01 3.13
CA ARG A 118 -8.44 -5.21 4.53
C ARG A 118 -9.97 -5.31 4.73
N GLY A 119 -10.74 -5.41 3.65
CA GLY A 119 -12.20 -5.48 3.67
C GLY A 119 -12.90 -4.15 3.92
N CYS A 120 -12.22 -3.01 3.77
CA CYS A 120 -12.88 -1.71 3.92
C CYS A 120 -13.56 -1.31 2.62
N ILE A 121 -14.85 -1.01 2.71
CA ILE A 121 -15.66 -0.48 1.61
C ILE A 121 -15.47 1.04 1.51
N ILE A 122 -15.28 1.52 0.28
CA ILE A 122 -15.02 2.92 -0.05
C ILE A 122 -15.79 3.26 -1.32
N ASP A 123 -16.74 4.17 -1.23
CA ASP A 123 -17.55 4.64 -2.37
C ASP A 123 -17.49 6.15 -2.57
N THR A 124 -16.92 6.91 -1.63
CA THR A 124 -16.77 8.37 -1.71
C THR A 124 -15.32 8.86 -1.78
N HIS A 125 -15.17 10.10 -2.28
CA HIS A 125 -13.90 10.83 -2.31
C HIS A 125 -13.39 11.20 -0.90
N ILE A 126 -14.29 11.37 0.08
CA ILE A 126 -13.89 11.69 1.45
C ILE A 126 -13.33 10.44 2.11
N ASP A 127 -13.99 9.30 1.92
CA ASP A 127 -13.59 8.03 2.53
C ASP A 127 -12.23 7.58 2.03
N ILE A 128 -11.98 7.66 0.72
CA ILE A 128 -10.67 7.30 0.18
C ILE A 128 -9.55 8.17 0.73
N SER A 129 -9.76 9.49 0.84
CA SER A 129 -8.72 10.42 1.31
C SER A 129 -8.42 10.21 2.79
N ASN A 130 -9.43 9.86 3.59
CA ASN A 130 -9.24 9.49 4.98
C ASN A 130 -8.64 8.08 5.14
N HIS A 131 -9.00 7.16 4.24
CA HIS A 131 -8.53 5.77 4.25
C HIS A 131 -7.06 5.67 3.88
N GLU A 132 -6.58 6.40 2.86
CA GLU A 132 -5.18 6.43 2.45
C GLU A 132 -4.22 6.89 3.57
N LYS A 133 -4.71 7.65 4.54
CA LYS A 133 -3.93 8.06 5.72
C LYS A 133 -3.78 6.96 6.77
N LYS A 134 -4.69 5.98 6.78
CA LYS A 134 -4.81 4.94 7.83
C LYS A 134 -4.46 3.54 7.32
N CYS A 135 -4.58 3.33 6.02
CA CYS A 135 -4.32 2.08 5.36
C CYS A 135 -3.13 2.28 4.42
N ASP A 136 -2.13 1.40 4.50
CA ASP A 136 -1.01 1.39 3.56
C ASP A 136 -1.47 1.16 2.10
N GLY A 137 -2.76 0.88 1.88
CA GLY A 137 -3.57 1.55 0.85
C GLY A 137 -3.17 1.27 -0.60
N ARG A 138 -2.59 0.10 -0.87
CA ARG A 138 -2.04 -0.20 -2.20
C ARG A 138 -2.92 -1.06 -3.08
N ASN A 139 -3.87 -1.80 -2.50
CA ASN A 139 -4.68 -2.78 -3.22
C ASN A 139 -6.15 -2.50 -2.99
N TYR A 140 -6.86 -2.20 -4.08
CA TYR A 140 -8.30 -2.02 -4.11
C TYR A 140 -8.89 -2.81 -5.27
N THR A 141 -10.07 -3.37 -5.04
CA THR A 141 -10.87 -4.08 -6.03
C THR A 141 -12.17 -3.29 -6.23
N LEU A 142 -12.67 -3.20 -7.46
CA LEU A 142 -13.92 -2.52 -7.76
C LEU A 142 -15.05 -3.56 -7.83
N HIS A 143 -16.08 -3.41 -7.01
CA HIS A 143 -17.21 -4.32 -6.91
C HIS A 143 -18.49 -3.65 -7.36
N ARG A 144 -19.49 -4.46 -7.74
CA ARG A 144 -20.86 -4.02 -7.98
C ARG A 144 -21.71 -4.38 -6.78
N MET A 145 -22.51 -3.44 -6.31
CA MET A 145 -23.58 -3.68 -5.35
C MET A 145 -24.62 -4.55 -6.06
N ASP A 146 -24.87 -5.73 -5.51
CA ASP A 146 -25.96 -6.57 -5.94
C ASP A 146 -27.25 -6.16 -5.20
N GLU A 147 -28.40 -6.51 -5.77
CA GLU A 147 -29.70 -6.15 -5.19
C GLU A 147 -30.02 -6.94 -3.89
N ASN A 148 -29.17 -7.91 -3.51
CA ASN A 148 -29.38 -8.85 -2.40
C ASN A 148 -28.28 -8.84 -1.32
N GLY A 149 -27.23 -8.02 -1.44
CA GLY A 149 -26.12 -7.96 -0.48
C GLY A 149 -25.10 -9.12 -0.55
N VAL A 150 -25.06 -9.87 -1.65
CA VAL A 150 -24.14 -10.96 -1.97
C VAL A 150 -23.13 -10.54 -3.06
N GLU A 151 -21.86 -10.52 -2.68
CA GLU A 151 -20.73 -10.05 -3.50
C GLU A 151 -20.47 -10.93 -4.75
N GLU A 152 -20.65 -10.38 -5.96
CA GLU A 152 -20.01 -10.88 -7.17
C GLU A 152 -18.88 -9.93 -7.60
N GLY A 153 -17.65 -10.46 -7.67
CA GLY A 153 -16.48 -9.71 -8.13
C GLY A 153 -16.56 -9.37 -9.62
N VAL A 154 -16.31 -8.11 -9.99
CA VAL A 154 -16.37 -7.65 -11.39
C VAL A 154 -14.97 -7.65 -12.04
N LEU A 155 -14.96 -8.16 -13.29
CA LEU A 155 -13.84 -8.33 -14.24
C LEU A 155 -12.94 -7.14 -14.48
#